data_AF-A0A2R6QA03-F1
#
_entry.id   AF-A0A2R6QA03-F1
#
_cell.length_a   1.000
_cell.length_b   1.000
_cell.length_c   1.000
_cell.angle_alpha   90.00
_cell.angle_beta   90.00
_cell.angle_gamma   90.00
#
_symmetry.space_group_name_H-M   'P 1'
#
loop_
_entity.id
_entity.type
_entity.pdbx_description
1 polymer ?
#
loop_
_entity_poly.entity_id
_entity_poly.type
_entity_poly.pdbx_seq_one_letter_code
_entity_poly.pdbx_strand_id
1 'polypeptide(L)'
;MASFHRFCVSSLLVPNNRSQISNAYRAPSVLSMPTTQKWSITEDLPFISNTSKQHNHQTGYRTFSDEFYVKHEKKLKDIRRALREVEETPLEGLVMIDTLQRLGIDYHFQGEIGALLQKQQRKSTRDYPEHDLFEVSTRFRLLRQEGHNVPADVFNNFRDKEGRFKSELSRDIRGFMSLYEASQLSIQGEDILDQAADFSSQLLSGWAANLDHHQARLVRNALTHPYHKSVATFMARNFHFDSKGQNGWVNNLQELAKMDLTMVQSMHQKEVLQVSQWWKDGFGQ
;
A
#
# COMPACT_ATOMS: atom_id res chain seq x y z
N MET A 1 -3.72 21.56 7.63
CA MET A 1 -4.98 20.79 7.57
C MET A 1 -4.67 19.47 6.91
N ALA A 2 -4.55 18.41 7.71
CA ALA A 2 -4.20 17.08 7.25
C ALA A 2 -5.39 16.46 6.52
N SER A 3 -5.17 16.00 5.28
CA SER A 3 -6.15 15.25 4.52
C SER A 3 -6.19 13.84 5.09
N PHE A 4 -7.25 13.53 5.84
CA PHE A 4 -7.52 12.19 6.33
C PHE A 4 -7.68 11.23 5.15
N HIS A 5 -7.12 10.02 5.31
CA HIS A 5 -7.32 8.86 4.46
C HIS A 5 -8.77 8.77 3.96
N ARG A 6 -8.96 8.71 2.63
CA ARG A 6 -10.21 8.22 2.03
C ARG A 6 -10.32 6.73 2.29
N PHE A 7 -10.79 6.36 3.48
CA PHE A 7 -11.48 5.09 3.64
C PHE A 7 -12.87 5.26 3.04
N CYS A 8 -13.20 4.39 2.08
CA CYS A 8 -14.53 4.29 1.49
C CYS A 8 -15.50 3.83 2.59
N VAL A 9 -16.17 4.77 3.26
CA VAL A 9 -17.35 4.46 4.08
C VAL A 9 -18.54 4.54 3.15
N SER A 10 -19.05 3.39 2.71
CA SER A 10 -20.34 3.32 2.04
C SER A 10 -21.42 3.75 3.02
N SER A 11 -21.85 5.01 2.92
CA SER A 11 -23.03 5.52 3.61
C SER A 11 -24.26 4.77 3.11
N LEU A 12 -24.85 3.94 3.96
CA LEU A 12 -26.21 3.44 3.80
C LEU A 12 -27.19 4.62 3.92
N LEU A 13 -27.52 5.24 2.79
CA LEU A 13 -28.71 6.06 2.67
C LEU A 13 -29.91 5.12 2.73
N VAL A 14 -30.67 5.19 3.84
CA VAL A 14 -32.01 4.60 3.94
C VAL A 14 -32.98 5.56 3.26
N PRO A 15 -33.61 5.20 2.12
CA PRO A 15 -34.74 5.95 1.61
C PRO A 15 -35.97 5.50 2.39
N ASN A 16 -36.51 6.42 3.17
CA ASN A 16 -37.84 6.29 3.76
C ASN A 16 -38.87 6.41 2.64
N ASN A 17 -39.48 5.31 2.21
CA ASN A 17 -40.72 5.37 1.45
C ASN A 17 -41.63 4.18 1.79
N ARG A 18 -42.79 4.53 2.31
CA ARG A 18 -43.84 3.63 2.75
C ARG A 18 -44.88 3.55 1.62
N SER A 19 -44.88 2.46 0.87
CA SER A 19 -46.07 2.02 0.15
C SER A 19 -46.03 0.50 -0.01
N GLN A 20 -47.11 -0.10 0.50
CA GLN A 20 -47.41 -1.52 0.47
C GLN A 20 -47.51 -2.01 -0.97
N ILE A 21 -46.99 -3.20 -1.26
CA ILE A 21 -47.69 -4.25 -2.02
C ILE A 21 -47.03 -5.59 -1.65
N SER A 22 -47.88 -6.50 -1.22
CA SER A 22 -47.64 -7.89 -0.85
C SER A 22 -47.08 -8.72 -2.01
N ASN A 23 -46.12 -9.62 -1.75
CA ASN A 23 -46.31 -11.05 -2.01
C ASN A 23 -45.21 -11.94 -1.41
N ALA A 24 -45.71 -12.91 -0.64
CA ALA A 24 -45.16 -14.18 -0.17
C ALA A 24 -43.75 -14.60 -0.65
N TYR A 25 -42.79 -14.63 0.28
CA TYR A 25 -41.74 -15.65 0.29
C TYR A 25 -41.48 -16.14 1.73
N ARG A 26 -41.31 -17.46 1.81
CA ARG A 26 -41.24 -18.34 2.98
C ARG A 26 -40.08 -17.96 3.91
N ALA A 27 -40.34 -17.83 5.21
CA ALA A 27 -39.34 -17.51 6.22
C ALA A 27 -38.28 -18.63 6.37
N PRO A 28 -36.97 -18.33 6.32
CA PRO A 28 -35.96 -19.23 6.84
C PRO A 28 -35.92 -19.13 8.37
N SER A 29 -35.82 -20.29 9.00
CA SER A 29 -35.67 -20.52 10.44
C SER A 29 -34.62 -19.61 11.09
N VAL A 30 -34.99 -19.02 12.23
CA VAL A 30 -34.12 -18.23 13.11
C VAL A 30 -33.00 -19.12 13.63
N LEU A 31 -31.79 -18.93 13.12
CA LEU A 31 -30.58 -19.39 13.79
C LEU A 31 -30.32 -18.45 14.97
N SER A 32 -30.29 -19.01 16.18
CA SER A 32 -30.03 -18.31 17.43
C SER A 32 -28.70 -17.56 17.39
N MET A 33 -28.70 -16.31 17.84
CA MET A 33 -27.49 -15.53 18.09
C MET A 33 -26.56 -16.28 19.06
N PRO A 34 -25.25 -16.42 18.79
CA PRO A 34 -24.31 -16.93 19.76
C PRO A 34 -24.19 -15.94 20.92
N THR A 35 -24.39 -16.45 22.14
CA THR A 35 -24.18 -15.74 23.40
C THR A 35 -22.79 -15.12 23.45
N THR A 36 -22.72 -13.89 23.97
CA THR A 36 -21.53 -13.04 24.12
C THR A 36 -20.34 -13.82 24.67
N GLN A 37 -19.36 -14.14 23.82
CA GLN A 37 -18.09 -14.70 24.25
C GLN A 37 -17.28 -13.60 24.94
N LYS A 38 -17.14 -13.74 26.26
CA LYS A 38 -16.25 -12.95 27.09
C LYS A 38 -14.82 -13.23 26.64
N TRP A 39 -14.18 -12.25 26.01
CA TRP A 39 -12.77 -12.33 25.59
C TRP A 39 -11.92 -12.60 26.83
N SER A 40 -11.43 -13.83 26.93
CA SER A 40 -10.47 -14.25 27.94
C SER A 40 -9.15 -14.38 27.21
N ILE A 41 -8.20 -13.48 27.49
CA ILE A 41 -6.86 -13.56 26.91
C ILE A 41 -6.18 -14.75 27.58
N THR A 42 -6.02 -15.84 26.84
CA THR A 42 -5.14 -16.95 27.25
C THR A 42 -3.71 -16.41 27.19
N GLU A 43 -3.10 -16.27 28.35
CA GLU A 43 -1.65 -16.10 28.50
C GLU A 43 -0.99 -17.33 27.88
N ASP A 44 -0.35 -17.19 26.72
CA ASP A 44 0.76 -18.05 26.28
C ASP A 44 1.31 -17.59 24.92
N LEU A 45 2.02 -16.46 24.95
CA LEU A 45 3.11 -16.16 24.01
C LEU A 45 4.17 -15.39 24.81
N PRO A 46 5.45 -15.81 24.81
CA PRO A 46 6.47 -15.15 25.61
C PRO A 46 6.79 -13.80 24.96
N PHE A 47 6.05 -12.78 25.39
CA PHE A 47 6.47 -11.40 25.23
C PHE A 47 7.81 -11.30 25.94
N ILE A 48 8.89 -11.04 25.19
CA ILE A 48 10.22 -10.80 25.74
C ILE A 48 10.08 -9.57 26.65
N SER A 49 9.87 -9.86 27.93
CA SER A 49 9.82 -8.90 29.01
C SER A 49 11.27 -8.54 29.29
N ASN A 50 11.74 -7.50 28.59
CA ASN A 50 12.89 -6.77 29.10
C ASN A 50 12.47 -6.22 30.46
N THR A 51 12.96 -6.83 31.53
CA THR A 51 12.77 -6.41 32.91
C THR A 51 13.16 -4.93 32.99
N SER A 52 12.16 -4.07 33.09
CA SER A 52 12.31 -2.65 33.35
C SER A 52 12.86 -2.50 34.76
N LYS A 53 14.18 -2.39 34.86
CA LYS A 53 14.80 -1.80 36.05
C LYS A 53 14.27 -0.38 36.16
N GLN A 54 13.80 -0.02 37.35
CA GLN A 54 13.29 1.30 37.72
C GLN A 54 14.08 2.41 37.03
N HIS A 55 13.51 2.97 35.96
CA HIS A 55 14.00 4.20 35.37
C HIS A 55 13.19 5.34 35.97
N ASN A 56 13.89 6.15 36.74
CA ASN A 56 13.47 7.47 37.18
C ASN A 56 12.73 8.21 36.06
N HIS A 57 11.64 8.89 36.43
CA HIS A 57 10.88 9.76 35.53
C HIS A 57 11.80 10.75 34.82
N GLN A 58 12.16 10.44 33.59
CA GLN A 58 12.74 11.40 32.66
C GLN A 58 11.81 11.44 31.47
N THR A 59 10.91 12.43 31.49
CA THR A 59 10.06 12.89 30.39
C THR A 59 10.95 13.48 29.28
N GLY A 60 11.82 12.65 28.71
CA GLY A 60 12.69 13.00 27.60
C GLY A 60 11.94 12.79 26.29
N TYR A 61 11.08 13.74 25.93
CA TYR A 61 10.58 13.78 24.56
C TYR A 61 11.77 13.84 23.59
N ARG A 62 11.77 13.00 22.55
CA ARG A 62 12.78 13.10 21.50
C ARG A 62 12.56 14.42 20.75
N THR A 63 13.37 15.41 21.11
CA THR A 63 13.45 16.71 20.44
C THR A 63 14.49 16.62 19.34
N PHE A 64 14.13 17.06 18.14
CA PHE A 64 15.04 17.10 16.99
C PHE A 64 15.75 18.45 16.93
N SER A 65 16.99 18.49 16.45
CA SER A 65 17.73 19.74 16.25
C SER A 65 17.15 20.55 15.09
N ASP A 66 17.37 21.86 15.08
CA ASP A 66 16.99 22.72 13.95
C ASP A 66 17.64 22.23 12.64
N GLU A 67 18.89 21.77 12.71
CA GLU A 67 19.60 21.17 11.58
C GLU A 67 18.86 19.95 11.00
N PHE A 68 18.25 19.11 11.86
CA PHE A 68 17.47 17.97 11.42
C PHE A 68 16.24 18.39 10.63
N TYR A 69 15.50 19.40 11.10
CA TYR A 69 14.33 19.93 10.40
C TYR A 69 14.70 20.61 9.08
N VAL A 70 15.77 21.41 9.07
CA VAL A 70 16.29 22.05 7.85
C VAL A 70 16.70 21.00 6.82
N LYS A 71 17.38 19.92 7.24
CA LYS A 71 17.74 18.81 6.37
C LYS A 71 16.51 18.09 5.82
N HIS A 72 15.49 17.86 6.66
CA HIS A 72 14.23 17.23 6.26
C HIS A 72 13.51 18.05 5.19
N GLU A 73 13.35 19.34 5.43
CA GLU A 73 12.69 20.26 4.49
C GLU A 73 13.46 20.37 3.17
N LYS A 74 14.80 20.42 3.22
CA LYS A 74 15.64 20.41 2.02
C LYS A 74 15.37 19.16 1.16
N LYS A 75 15.31 17.98 1.78
CA LYS A 75 15.02 16.73 1.07
C LYS A 75 13.63 16.73 0.44
N LEU A 76 12.61 17.22 1.16
CA LEU A 76 11.26 17.39 0.59
C LEU A 76 11.29 18.26 -0.67
N LYS A 77 12.02 19.38 -0.64
CA LYS A 77 12.17 20.27 -1.81
C LYS A 77 12.91 19.59 -2.96
N ASP A 78 13.98 18.85 -2.68
CA ASP A 78 14.78 18.15 -3.69
C ASP A 78 13.98 17.05 -4.40
N ILE A 79 13.22 16.25 -3.65
CA ILE A 79 12.35 15.20 -4.22
C ILE A 79 11.18 15.82 -4.99
N ARG A 80 10.59 16.90 -4.48
CA ARG A 80 9.53 17.64 -5.18
C ARG A 80 10.02 18.19 -6.52
N ARG A 81 11.25 18.72 -6.56
CA ARG A 81 11.88 19.17 -7.80
C ARG A 81 12.10 18.00 -8.76
N ALA A 82 12.67 16.89 -8.28
CA ALA A 82 12.88 15.70 -9.08
C ALA A 82 11.56 15.19 -9.71
N LEU A 83 10.47 15.11 -8.94
CA LEU A 83 9.14 14.70 -9.45
C LEU A 83 8.58 15.62 -10.55
N ARG A 84 8.93 16.91 -10.53
CA ARG A 84 8.50 17.88 -11.54
C ARG A 84 9.36 17.83 -12.80
N GLU A 85 10.63 17.48 -12.63
CA GLU A 85 11.64 17.39 -13.69
C GLU A 85 11.67 16.03 -14.38
N VAL A 86 10.96 15.00 -13.87
CA VAL A 86 10.80 13.73 -14.58
C VAL A 86 10.32 14.01 -16.00
N GLU A 87 11.24 13.86 -16.95
CA GLU A 87 10.98 14.02 -18.39
C GLU A 87 9.97 12.96 -18.85
N GLU A 88 9.54 13.06 -20.10
CA GLU A 88 8.41 12.31 -20.66
C GLU A 88 8.54 10.78 -20.65
N THR A 89 9.52 10.18 -19.98
CA THR A 89 9.60 8.72 -19.79
C THR A 89 8.46 8.25 -18.88
N PRO A 90 7.53 7.42 -19.38
CA PRO A 90 6.42 6.94 -18.56
C PRO A 90 6.88 6.12 -17.36
N LEU A 91 7.96 5.35 -17.51
CA LEU A 91 8.42 4.38 -16.53
C LEU A 91 9.09 4.99 -15.30
N GLU A 92 10.00 5.96 -15.45
CA GLU A 92 10.73 6.52 -14.29
C GLU A 92 9.76 7.21 -13.31
N GLY A 93 8.81 7.98 -13.83
CA GLY A 93 7.78 8.61 -13.00
C GLY A 93 6.91 7.60 -12.24
N LEU A 94 6.50 6.51 -12.89
CA LEU A 94 5.75 5.44 -12.24
C LEU A 94 6.56 4.76 -11.13
N VAL A 95 7.84 4.49 -11.39
CA VAL A 95 8.77 3.88 -10.41
C VAL A 95 9.00 4.82 -9.22
N MET A 96 9.12 6.12 -9.45
CA MET A 96 9.23 7.11 -8.36
C MET A 96 7.98 7.14 -7.48
N ILE A 97 6.79 7.17 -8.09
CA ILE A 97 5.52 7.16 -7.35
C ILE A 97 5.37 5.85 -6.56
N ASP A 98 5.65 4.71 -7.19
CA ASP A 98 5.61 3.42 -6.51
C ASP A 98 6.57 3.37 -5.32
N THR A 99 7.78 3.90 -5.48
CA THR A 99 8.78 3.98 -4.41
C THR A 99 8.31 4.86 -3.26
N LEU A 100 7.70 6.02 -3.55
CA LEU A 100 7.14 6.93 -2.54
C LEU A 100 6.05 6.24 -1.71
N GLN A 101 5.12 5.57 -2.39
CA GLN A 101 4.05 4.80 -1.76
C GLN A 101 4.64 3.69 -0.88
N ARG A 102 5.53 2.87 -1.42
CA ARG A 102 6.14 1.75 -0.67
C ARG A 102 6.95 2.20 0.53
N LEU A 103 7.54 3.39 0.49
CA LEU A 103 8.23 4.00 1.63
C LEU A 103 7.26 4.70 2.62
N GLY A 104 5.99 4.86 2.26
CA GLY A 104 4.96 5.46 3.11
C GLY A 104 5.12 6.97 3.30
N ILE A 105 5.71 7.66 2.32
CA ILE A 105 5.97 9.11 2.36
C ILE A 105 5.30 9.88 1.20
N ASP A 106 4.46 9.21 0.43
CA ASP A 106 3.71 9.75 -0.70
C ASP A 106 2.75 10.88 -0.28
N TYR A 107 2.30 10.90 0.97
CA TYR A 107 1.43 11.94 1.51
C TYR A 107 2.04 13.36 1.46
N HIS A 108 3.36 13.48 1.38
CA HIS A 108 4.06 14.77 1.20
C HIS A 108 3.99 15.34 -0.24
N PHE A 109 3.61 14.51 -1.21
CA PHE A 109 3.76 14.77 -2.64
C PHE A 109 2.48 14.55 -3.45
N GLN A 110 1.32 14.54 -2.79
CA GLN A 110 0.02 14.22 -3.43
C GLN A 110 -0.27 15.10 -4.66
N GLY A 111 0.09 16.38 -4.63
CA GLY A 111 -0.08 17.28 -5.78
C GLY A 111 0.80 16.89 -6.98
N GLU A 112 2.06 16.55 -6.73
CA GLU A 112 2.98 16.09 -7.77
C GLU A 112 2.58 14.72 -8.33
N ILE A 113 2.19 13.78 -7.46
CA ILE A 113 1.72 12.44 -7.83
C ILE A 113 0.49 12.54 -8.74
N GLY A 114 -0.53 13.31 -8.33
CA GLY A 114 -1.74 13.52 -9.14
C GLY A 114 -1.44 14.15 -10.50
N ALA A 115 -0.53 15.12 -10.55
CA ALA A 115 -0.12 15.75 -11.81
C ALA A 115 0.60 14.77 -12.76
N LEU A 116 1.49 13.92 -12.23
CA LEU A 116 2.17 12.89 -13.00
C LEU A 116 1.19 11.84 -13.52
N LEU A 117 0.29 11.33 -12.67
CA LEU A 117 -0.70 10.32 -13.07
C LEU A 117 -1.71 10.86 -14.08
N GLN A 118 -2.11 12.13 -13.96
CA GLN A 118 -2.94 12.78 -14.99
C GLN A 118 -2.23 12.85 -16.35
N LYS A 119 -0.92 13.10 -16.39
CA LYS A 119 -0.13 13.02 -17.63
C LYS A 119 -0.10 11.59 -18.18
N GLN A 120 0.08 10.58 -17.32
CA GLN A 120 0.07 9.17 -17.74
C GLN A 120 -1.29 8.74 -18.32
N GLN A 121 -2.40 9.23 -17.78
CA GLN A 121 -3.74 8.92 -18.29
C GLN A 121 -3.97 9.48 -19.70
N ARG A 122 -3.43 10.66 -20.00
CA ARG A 122 -3.57 11.29 -21.34
C ARG A 122 -2.81 10.53 -22.41
N LYS A 123 -1.78 9.77 -22.04
CA LYS A 123 -1.04 8.91 -22.97
C LYS A 123 -1.88 7.67 -23.25
N SER A 124 -2.32 7.53 -24.50
CA SER A 124 -3.16 6.40 -24.90
C SER A 124 -2.41 5.10 -24.72
N THR A 125 -3.06 4.07 -24.18
CA THR A 125 -2.51 2.70 -24.16
C THR A 125 -2.28 2.14 -25.57
N ARG A 126 -2.86 2.78 -26.61
CA ARG A 126 -2.59 2.48 -28.03
C ARG A 126 -1.23 3.00 -28.54
N ASP A 127 -0.60 3.95 -27.86
CA ASP A 127 0.67 4.54 -28.34
C ASP A 127 1.89 3.68 -28.01
N TYR A 128 1.71 2.57 -27.27
CA TYR A 128 2.81 1.76 -26.78
C TYR A 128 2.49 0.26 -26.78
N PRO A 129 2.54 -0.38 -27.96
CA PRO A 129 2.36 -1.83 -28.10
C PRO A 129 3.49 -2.67 -27.45
N GLU A 130 4.55 -2.05 -26.92
CA GLU A 130 5.76 -2.71 -26.38
C GLU A 130 5.99 -2.46 -24.87
N HIS A 131 4.97 -2.05 -24.11
CA HIS A 131 5.17 -1.90 -22.66
C HIS A 131 5.32 -3.26 -21.96
N ASP A 132 6.38 -3.36 -21.16
CA ASP A 132 6.65 -4.49 -20.29
C ASP A 132 5.52 -4.69 -19.26
N LEU A 133 5.33 -5.94 -18.81
CA LEU A 133 4.32 -6.33 -17.84
C LEU A 133 4.42 -5.50 -16.55
N PHE A 134 5.65 -5.24 -16.10
CA PHE A 134 5.91 -4.39 -14.95
C PHE A 134 5.31 -2.99 -15.12
N GLU A 135 5.52 -2.36 -16.28
CA GLU A 135 5.07 -1.00 -16.53
C GLU A 135 3.54 -0.92 -16.60
N VAL A 136 2.90 -1.80 -17.38
CA VAL A 136 1.44 -1.80 -17.54
C VAL A 136 0.76 -2.05 -16.21
N SER A 137 1.22 -3.05 -15.46
CA SER A 137 0.65 -3.41 -14.16
C SER A 137 0.81 -2.30 -13.13
N THR A 138 2.00 -1.67 -13.08
CA THR A 138 2.28 -0.56 -12.16
C THR A 138 1.43 0.67 -12.51
N ARG A 139 1.32 1.02 -13.79
CA ARG A 139 0.47 2.13 -14.26
C ARG A 139 -0.99 1.90 -13.92
N PHE A 140 -1.51 0.72 -14.22
CA PHE A 140 -2.88 0.32 -13.91
C PHE A 140 -3.17 0.47 -12.41
N ARG A 141 -2.30 -0.09 -11.56
CA ARG A 141 -2.44 -0.04 -10.10
C ARG A 141 -2.48 1.40 -9.59
N LEU A 142 -1.48 2.21 -9.97
CA LEU A 142 -1.35 3.59 -9.50
C LEU A 142 -2.54 4.46 -9.94
N LEU A 143 -2.99 4.33 -11.19
CA LEU A 143 -4.14 5.08 -11.68
C LEU A 143 -5.43 4.70 -10.94
N ARG A 144 -5.68 3.41 -10.70
CA ARG A 144 -6.88 2.97 -9.98
C ARG A 144 -6.86 3.37 -8.50
N GLN A 145 -5.69 3.38 -7.86
CA GLN A 145 -5.55 3.87 -6.48
C GLN A 145 -5.98 5.34 -6.35
N GLU A 146 -5.72 6.17 -7.36
CA GLU A 146 -6.17 7.57 -7.41
C GLU A 146 -7.62 7.75 -7.91
N GLY A 147 -8.33 6.64 -8.18
CA GLY A 147 -9.73 6.66 -8.60
C GLY A 147 -9.94 6.88 -10.10
N HIS A 148 -8.90 6.74 -10.93
CA HIS A 148 -9.08 6.74 -12.39
C HIS A 148 -9.71 5.43 -12.86
N ASN A 149 -10.70 5.52 -13.75
CA ASN A 149 -11.32 4.36 -14.37
C ASN A 149 -10.43 3.82 -15.51
N VAL A 150 -9.58 2.83 -15.20
CA VAL A 150 -8.73 2.14 -16.18
C VAL A 150 -9.30 0.75 -16.47
N PRO A 151 -9.72 0.45 -17.72
CA PRO A 151 -10.23 -0.88 -18.07
C PRO A 151 -9.19 -1.98 -17.87
N ALA A 152 -9.62 -3.14 -17.37
CA ALA A 152 -8.73 -4.30 -17.21
C ALA A 152 -8.28 -4.93 -18.55
N ASP A 153 -8.91 -4.57 -19.67
CA ASP A 153 -8.57 -5.04 -21.01
C ASP A 153 -7.13 -4.74 -21.45
N VAL A 154 -6.44 -3.81 -20.76
CA VAL A 154 -5.01 -3.56 -20.96
C VAL A 154 -4.16 -4.83 -20.77
N PHE A 155 -4.65 -5.81 -19.99
CA PHE A 155 -3.95 -7.06 -19.76
C PHE A 155 -4.15 -8.10 -20.87
N ASN A 156 -5.04 -7.88 -21.83
CA ASN A 156 -5.22 -8.81 -22.97
C ASN A 156 -3.96 -8.94 -23.83
N ASN A 157 -3.08 -7.93 -23.85
CA ASN A 157 -1.79 -7.98 -24.55
C ASN A 157 -0.86 -9.10 -24.03
N PHE A 158 -1.05 -9.50 -22.78
CA PHE A 158 -0.27 -10.54 -22.09
C PHE A 158 -0.94 -11.92 -22.14
N ARG A 159 -2.02 -12.09 -22.91
CA ARG A 159 -2.76 -13.36 -23.06
C ARG A 159 -2.53 -14.03 -24.42
N ASP A 160 -2.52 -15.36 -24.43
CA ASP A 160 -2.47 -16.19 -25.63
C ASP A 160 -3.84 -16.22 -26.36
N LYS A 161 -3.92 -16.95 -27.48
CA LYS A 161 -5.15 -17.04 -28.30
C LYS A 161 -6.27 -17.78 -27.58
N GLU A 162 -5.90 -18.60 -26.60
CA GLU A 162 -6.79 -19.37 -25.74
C GLU A 162 -7.26 -18.54 -24.53
N GLY A 163 -6.81 -17.29 -24.40
CA GLY A 163 -7.17 -16.39 -23.30
C GLY A 163 -6.43 -16.69 -21.99
N ARG A 164 -5.29 -17.36 -22.01
CA ARG A 164 -4.49 -17.57 -20.80
C ARG A 164 -3.30 -16.64 -20.78
N PHE A 165 -2.85 -16.23 -19.61
CA PHE A 165 -1.64 -15.42 -19.50
C PHE A 165 -0.43 -16.20 -20.05
N LYS A 166 0.36 -15.53 -20.91
CA LYS A 166 1.49 -16.14 -21.60
C LYS A 166 2.54 -16.58 -20.58
N SER A 167 2.86 -17.87 -20.56
CA SER A 167 3.93 -18.41 -19.72
C SER A 167 5.32 -17.95 -20.15
N GLU A 168 5.52 -17.49 -21.39
CA GLU A 168 6.82 -16.99 -21.88
C GLU A 168 7.30 -15.71 -21.16
N LEU A 169 6.40 -15.04 -20.42
CA LEU A 169 6.74 -13.95 -19.50
C LEU A 169 7.53 -14.43 -18.27
N SER A 170 7.72 -15.74 -18.08
CA SER A 170 8.16 -16.45 -16.86
C SER A 170 9.57 -16.15 -16.31
N ARG A 171 10.19 -15.02 -16.66
CA ARG A 171 11.46 -14.59 -16.06
C ARG A 171 11.38 -13.23 -15.36
N ASP A 172 10.29 -12.49 -15.53
CA ASP A 172 10.12 -11.20 -14.88
C ASP A 172 9.36 -11.31 -13.55
N ILE A 173 10.10 -11.63 -12.48
CA ILE A 173 9.56 -11.67 -11.11
C ILE A 173 8.90 -10.32 -10.76
N ARG A 174 9.50 -9.21 -11.20
CA ARG A 174 9.03 -7.87 -10.85
C ARG A 174 7.70 -7.58 -11.56
N GLY A 175 7.58 -7.91 -12.84
CA GLY A 175 6.33 -7.82 -13.60
C GLY A 175 5.21 -8.65 -13.00
N PHE A 176 5.50 -9.89 -12.58
CA PHE A 176 4.49 -10.73 -11.94
C PHE A 176 4.08 -10.25 -10.55
N MET A 177 5.01 -9.70 -9.75
CA MET A 177 4.66 -9.05 -8.49
C MET A 177 3.76 -7.83 -8.74
N SER A 178 4.07 -7.00 -9.74
CA SER A 178 3.23 -5.86 -10.09
C SER A 178 1.87 -6.29 -10.65
N LEU A 179 1.80 -7.35 -11.45
CA LEU A 179 0.55 -7.92 -11.96
C LEU A 179 -0.32 -8.43 -10.80
N TYR A 180 0.28 -9.17 -9.87
CA TYR A 180 -0.42 -9.61 -8.67
C TYR A 180 -0.95 -8.40 -7.90
N GLU A 181 -0.15 -7.39 -7.58
CA GLU A 181 -0.63 -6.21 -6.87
C GLU A 181 -1.74 -5.45 -7.62
N ALA A 182 -1.64 -5.35 -8.95
CA ALA A 182 -2.66 -4.75 -9.80
C ALA A 182 -3.99 -5.53 -9.77
N SER A 183 -3.92 -6.86 -9.84
CA SER A 183 -5.11 -7.74 -9.81
C SER A 183 -5.97 -7.55 -8.56
N GLN A 184 -5.34 -7.15 -7.46
CA GLN A 184 -6.02 -6.98 -6.19
C GLN A 184 -6.89 -5.70 -6.12
N LEU A 185 -6.87 -4.87 -7.16
CA LEU A 185 -7.77 -3.73 -7.39
C LEU A 185 -8.95 -4.09 -8.33
N SER A 186 -9.23 -5.39 -8.48
CA SER A 186 -10.39 -5.90 -9.23
C SER A 186 -11.71 -5.35 -8.69
N ILE A 187 -12.62 -5.06 -9.62
CA ILE A 187 -14.03 -4.76 -9.35
C ILE A 187 -14.92 -5.83 -10.01
N GLN A 188 -16.20 -5.86 -9.62
CA GLN A 188 -17.13 -6.88 -10.10
C GLN A 188 -17.23 -6.88 -11.64
N GLY A 189 -17.07 -8.08 -12.23
CA GLY A 189 -17.16 -8.29 -13.68
C GLY A 189 -15.81 -8.28 -14.42
N GLU A 190 -14.68 -8.20 -13.70
CA GLU A 190 -13.34 -8.19 -14.29
C GLU A 190 -12.61 -9.54 -14.13
N ASP A 191 -13.16 -10.61 -14.70
CA ASP A 191 -12.62 -11.98 -14.62
C ASP A 191 -11.15 -12.09 -15.05
N ILE A 192 -10.66 -11.17 -15.89
CA ILE A 192 -9.26 -11.10 -16.31
C ILE A 192 -8.31 -10.83 -15.13
N LEU A 193 -8.74 -10.02 -14.14
CA LEU A 193 -7.93 -9.71 -12.97
C LEU A 193 -7.96 -10.86 -11.97
N ASP A 194 -9.07 -11.56 -11.84
CA ASP A 194 -9.14 -12.78 -11.01
C ASP A 194 -8.20 -13.86 -11.58
N GLN A 195 -8.22 -14.06 -12.90
CA GLN A 195 -7.26 -14.93 -13.60
C GLN A 195 -5.82 -14.43 -13.43
N ALA A 196 -5.58 -13.12 -13.44
CA ALA A 196 -4.25 -12.55 -13.23
C ALA A 196 -3.74 -12.82 -11.80
N ALA A 197 -4.62 -12.71 -10.80
CA ALA A 197 -4.30 -12.99 -9.40
C ALA A 197 -3.91 -14.46 -9.21
N ASP A 198 -4.72 -15.38 -9.73
CA ASP A 198 -4.46 -16.82 -9.64
C ASP A 198 -3.18 -17.21 -10.36
N PHE A 199 -2.99 -16.72 -11.59
CA PHE A 199 -1.82 -17.05 -12.40
C PHE A 199 -0.52 -16.52 -11.77
N SER A 200 -0.50 -15.24 -11.41
CA SER A 200 0.70 -14.61 -10.83
C SER A 200 1.03 -15.20 -9.46
N SER A 201 0.03 -15.48 -8.62
CA SER A 201 0.26 -16.05 -7.29
C SER A 201 0.85 -17.47 -7.35
N GLN A 202 0.38 -18.31 -8.26
CA GLN A 202 0.91 -19.66 -8.46
C GLN A 202 2.36 -19.64 -8.95
N LEU A 203 2.67 -18.82 -9.95
CA LEU A 203 4.03 -18.67 -10.47
C LEU A 203 4.99 -18.14 -9.42
N LEU A 204 4.62 -17.05 -8.74
CA LEU A 204 5.42 -16.42 -7.70
C LEU A 204 5.67 -17.38 -6.52
N SER A 205 4.66 -18.13 -6.11
CA SER A 205 4.79 -19.15 -5.06
C SER A 205 5.73 -20.28 -5.48
N GLY A 206 5.63 -20.74 -6.73
CA GLY A 206 6.54 -21.74 -7.29
C GLY A 206 7.99 -21.26 -7.34
N TRP A 207 8.22 -20.01 -7.75
CA TRP A 207 9.57 -19.43 -7.79
C TRP A 207 10.16 -19.20 -6.41
N ALA A 208 9.37 -18.82 -5.42
CA ALA A 208 9.83 -18.56 -4.06
C ALA A 208 10.57 -19.76 -3.41
N ALA A 209 10.44 -20.97 -3.95
CA ALA A 209 11.22 -22.14 -3.53
C ALA A 209 12.69 -22.12 -4.02
N ASN A 210 12.98 -21.43 -5.13
CA ASN A 210 14.27 -21.41 -5.81
C ASN A 210 14.97 -20.04 -5.75
N LEU A 211 14.31 -19.00 -5.23
CA LEU A 211 14.89 -17.68 -5.04
C LEU A 211 15.78 -17.63 -3.80
N ASP A 212 16.70 -16.66 -3.76
CA ASP A 212 17.44 -16.39 -2.54
C ASP A 212 16.49 -15.97 -1.40
N HIS A 213 16.96 -16.11 -0.16
CA HIS A 213 16.15 -15.83 1.03
C HIS A 213 15.52 -14.44 1.02
N HIS A 214 16.24 -13.41 0.53
CA HIS A 214 15.73 -12.05 0.50
C HIS A 214 14.62 -11.89 -0.56
N GLN A 215 14.85 -12.36 -1.78
CA GLN A 215 13.84 -12.31 -2.84
C GLN A 215 12.60 -13.15 -2.52
N ALA A 216 12.77 -14.37 -2.00
CA ALA A 216 11.67 -15.22 -1.57
C ALA A 216 10.80 -14.53 -0.51
N ARG A 217 11.43 -13.81 0.44
CA ARG A 217 10.71 -13.03 1.45
C ARG A 217 9.92 -11.88 0.84
N LEU A 218 10.48 -11.15 -0.13
CA LEU A 218 9.77 -10.08 -0.84
C LEU A 218 8.52 -10.61 -1.54
N VAL A 219 8.67 -11.73 -2.26
CA VAL A 219 7.56 -12.40 -2.96
C VAL A 219 6.48 -12.84 -1.99
N ARG A 220 6.84 -13.56 -0.92
CA ARG A 220 5.88 -14.01 0.11
C ARG A 220 5.15 -12.84 0.78
N ASN A 221 5.87 -11.75 1.06
CA ASN A 221 5.29 -10.55 1.64
C ASN A 221 4.27 -9.91 0.70
N ALA A 222 4.60 -9.76 -0.59
CA ALA A 222 3.67 -9.19 -1.57
C ALA A 222 2.41 -10.05 -1.73
N LEU A 223 2.55 -11.39 -1.74
CA LEU A 223 1.43 -12.32 -1.83
C LEU A 223 0.51 -12.25 -0.61
N THR A 224 1.09 -12.22 0.59
CA THR A 224 0.34 -12.23 1.85
C THR A 224 -0.30 -10.86 2.15
N HIS A 225 0.41 -9.79 1.79
CA HIS A 225 0.06 -8.42 2.15
C HIS A 225 0.16 -7.53 0.89
N PRO A 226 -0.84 -7.57 -0.02
CA PRO A 226 -0.89 -6.64 -1.14
C PRO A 226 -0.82 -5.19 -0.66
N TYR A 227 -0.03 -4.36 -1.33
CA TYR A 227 0.32 -3.04 -0.82
C TYR A 227 -0.90 -2.14 -0.51
N HIS A 228 -1.86 -2.04 -1.42
CA HIS A 228 -3.09 -1.23 -1.23
C HIS A 228 -4.07 -1.79 -0.20
N LYS A 229 -3.86 -3.03 0.26
CA LYS A 229 -4.61 -3.67 1.38
C LYS A 229 -3.83 -3.61 2.70
N SER A 230 -2.64 -3.01 2.71
CA SER A 230 -1.70 -3.05 3.83
C SER A 230 -1.36 -1.66 4.34
N VAL A 231 -0.89 -1.57 5.58
CA VAL A 231 -0.40 -0.31 6.15
C VAL A 231 1.03 -0.06 5.65
N ALA A 232 1.21 0.96 4.82
CA ALA A 232 2.46 1.26 4.13
C ALA A 232 3.67 1.34 5.07
N THR A 233 3.52 1.94 6.26
CA THR A 233 4.59 2.07 7.26
C THR A 233 5.16 0.73 7.72
N PHE A 234 4.33 -0.33 7.78
CA PHE A 234 4.79 -1.67 8.14
C PHE A 234 5.57 -2.33 7.00
N MET A 235 5.16 -2.04 5.76
CA MET A 235 5.76 -2.61 4.55
C MET A 235 7.06 -1.92 4.14
N ALA A 236 7.22 -0.64 4.44
CA ALA A 236 8.40 0.17 4.13
C ALA A 236 9.71 -0.43 4.69
N ARG A 237 9.66 -1.13 5.83
CA ARG A 237 10.83 -1.80 6.44
C ARG A 237 11.36 -2.95 5.61
N ASN A 238 10.48 -3.60 4.84
CA ASN A 238 10.82 -4.74 4.00
C ASN A 238 11.07 -4.32 2.56
N PHE A 239 10.84 -3.06 2.21
CA PHE A 239 11.02 -2.58 0.86
C PHE A 239 12.50 -2.32 0.58
N HIS A 240 13.07 -3.10 -0.33
CA HIS A 240 14.41 -2.89 -0.85
C HIS A 240 14.33 -2.71 -2.36
N PHE A 241 14.66 -1.51 -2.83
CA PHE A 241 14.77 -1.22 -4.25
C PHE A 241 16.24 -1.35 -4.65
N ASP A 242 16.55 -2.29 -5.55
CA ASP A 242 17.91 -2.47 -6.09
C ASP A 242 18.24 -1.27 -6.98
N SER A 243 18.87 -0.25 -6.41
CA SER A 243 19.27 0.97 -7.08
C SER A 243 20.62 0.76 -7.77
N LYS A 244 20.66 -0.03 -8.84
CA LYS A 244 21.81 -0.01 -9.76
C LYS A 244 21.76 1.17 -10.75
N GLY A 245 20.95 2.20 -10.47
CA GLY A 245 20.77 3.39 -11.30
C GLY A 245 21.55 4.60 -10.75
N GLN A 246 22.15 5.36 -11.67
CA GLN A 246 23.03 6.52 -11.46
C GLN A 246 22.35 7.76 -10.83
N ASN A 247 21.09 7.68 -10.46
CA ASN A 247 20.23 8.80 -10.07
C ASN A 247 20.06 8.88 -8.55
N GLY A 248 20.56 9.95 -7.94
CA GLY A 248 20.63 10.14 -6.47
C GLY A 248 19.27 10.31 -5.75
N TRP A 249 18.14 10.29 -6.48
CA TRP A 249 16.82 10.48 -5.88
C TRP A 249 16.41 9.29 -4.99
N VAL A 250 16.80 8.06 -5.31
CA VAL A 250 16.48 6.87 -4.47
C VAL A 250 17.10 6.99 -3.09
N ASN A 251 18.37 7.40 -3.02
CA ASN A 251 19.06 7.63 -1.75
C ASN A 251 18.39 8.76 -0.96
N ASN A 252 17.99 9.84 -1.64
CA ASN A 252 17.25 10.93 -1.01
C ASN A 252 15.90 10.48 -0.45
N LEU A 253 15.16 9.63 -1.17
CA LEU A 253 13.90 9.06 -0.69
C LEU A 253 14.10 8.16 0.52
N GLN A 254 15.10 7.28 0.49
CA GLN A 254 15.39 6.38 1.62
C GLN A 254 15.80 7.18 2.88
N GLU A 255 16.62 8.21 2.72
CA GLU A 255 16.97 9.08 3.84
C GLU A 255 15.77 9.86 4.36
N LEU A 256 14.94 10.42 3.46
CA LEU A 256 13.72 11.12 3.85
C LEU A 256 12.79 10.18 4.62
N ALA A 257 12.54 8.97 4.11
CA ALA A 257 11.68 7.98 4.76
C ALA A 257 12.19 7.59 6.16
N LYS A 258 13.52 7.47 6.36
CA LYS A 258 14.10 7.24 7.68
C LYS A 258 13.85 8.40 8.64
N MET A 259 14.04 9.64 8.16
CA MET A 259 13.80 10.85 8.96
C MET A 259 12.32 10.96 9.33
N ASP A 260 11.43 10.79 8.35
CA ASP A 260 9.98 10.86 8.51
C ASP A 260 9.46 9.79 9.49
N LEU A 261 9.91 8.54 9.34
CA LEU A 261 9.60 7.46 10.27
C LEU A 261 10.03 7.81 11.70
N THR A 262 11.22 8.40 11.86
CA THR A 262 11.72 8.78 13.19
C THR A 262 10.87 9.89 13.80
N MET A 263 10.44 10.87 13.00
CA MET A 263 9.55 11.95 13.43
C MET A 263 8.18 11.42 13.84
N VAL A 264 7.54 10.62 12.98
CA VAL A 264 6.23 10.03 13.21
C VAL A 264 6.26 9.10 14.44
N GLN A 265 7.30 8.30 14.61
CA GLN A 265 7.47 7.47 15.82
C GLN A 265 7.56 8.31 17.10
N SER A 266 8.30 9.41 17.08
CA SER A 266 8.37 10.33 18.23
C SER A 266 7.00 10.93 18.54
N MET A 267 6.21 11.30 17.52
CA MET A 267 4.84 11.80 17.71
C MET A 267 3.92 10.72 18.31
N HIS A 268 3.88 9.53 17.72
CA HIS A 268 3.06 8.43 18.23
C HIS A 268 3.43 8.04 19.68
N GLN A 269 4.72 8.07 20.04
CA GLN A 269 5.14 7.83 21.42
C GLN A 269 4.57 8.89 22.38
N LYS A 270 4.54 10.16 21.97
CA LYS A 270 3.92 11.24 22.76
C LYS A 270 2.42 11.02 22.92
N GLU A 271 1.73 10.70 21.83
CA GLU A 271 0.29 10.45 21.83
C GLU A 271 -0.08 9.27 22.73
N VAL A 272 0.67 8.15 22.64
CA VAL A 272 0.45 6.98 23.50
C VAL A 272 0.66 7.32 24.97
N LEU A 273 1.69 8.11 25.31
CA LEU A 273 1.92 8.56 26.69
C LEU A 273 0.78 9.45 27.19
N GLN A 274 0.30 10.38 26.37
CA GLN A 274 -0.82 11.26 26.72
C GLN A 274 -2.11 10.46 26.93
N VAL A 275 -2.44 9.53 26.04
CA VAL A 275 -3.60 8.63 26.18
C VAL A 275 -3.47 7.75 27.42
N SER A 276 -2.27 7.23 27.69
CA SER A 276 -2.01 6.41 28.88
C SER A 276 -2.18 7.20 30.17
N GLN A 277 -1.76 8.47 30.19
CA GLN A 277 -1.94 9.35 31.34
C GLN A 277 -3.42 9.68 31.54
N TRP A 278 -4.12 10.08 30.47
CA TRP A 278 -5.56 10.34 30.51
C TRP A 278 -6.35 9.13 31.02
N TRP A 279 -6.00 7.92 30.58
CA TRP A 279 -6.66 6.70 31.03
C TRP A 279 -6.47 6.45 32.53
N LYS A 280 -5.25 6.64 33.05
CA LYS A 280 -4.95 6.49 34.47
C LYS A 280 -5.71 7.52 35.31
N ASP A 281 -5.77 8.76 34.86
CA ASP A 281 -6.43 9.84 35.58
C ASP A 281 -7.97 9.70 35.56
N GLY A 282 -8.53 9.13 34.49
CA GLY A 282 -9.98 8.96 34.31
C GLY A 282 -10.59 7.66 34.85
N PHE A 283 -9.80 6.57 34.89
CA PHE A 283 -10.31 5.23 35.21
C PHE A 283 -9.48 4.46 36.25
N GLY A 284 -8.40 5.04 36.76
CA GLY A 284 -7.61 4.45 37.86
C GLY A 284 -8.28 4.67 39.22
N GLN A 285 -9.09 3.70 39.66
CA GLN A 285 -9.28 3.39 41.08
C GLN A 285 -8.35 2.25 41.49
#